data_AF-U9TT38-F1
#
_entry.id   AF-U9TT38-F1
#
_cell.length_a   1.000
_cell.length_b   1.000
_cell.length_c   1.000
_cell.angle_alpha   90.00
_cell.angle_beta   90.00
_cell.angle_gamma   90.00
#
_symmetry.space_group_name_H-M   'P 1'
#
loop_
_entity.id
_entity.type
_entity.pdbx_description
1 polymer ?
#
loop_
_entity_poly.entity_id
_entity_poly.type
_entity_poly.pdbx_seq_one_letter_code
_entity_poly.pdbx_strand_id
1 'polypeptide(L)' 'WWHEREEKFPILSFLAKKYLSAYACSTASERLFSDAGNLLTAKRTRISPNLFKKLIFL' A
#
# COMPACT_ATOMS: atom_id res chain seq x y z
N TRP A 1 16.42 6.14 10.11
CA TRP A 1 16.40 6.14 11.58
C TRP A 1 16.40 4.75 12.22
N TRP A 2 15.28 3.99 12.23
CA TRP A 2 15.24 2.66 12.88
C TRP A 2 16.16 1.62 12.26
N HIS A 3 16.37 1.68 10.94
CA HIS A 3 17.32 0.83 10.23
C HIS A 3 18.78 1.14 10.58
N GLU A 4 19.14 2.42 10.65
CA GLU A 4 20.52 2.86 10.98
C GLU A 4 20.90 2.62 12.45
N ARG A 5 19.93 2.31 13.32
CA ARG A 5 20.12 2.09 14.76
C ARG A 5 19.83 0.66 15.18
N GLU A 6 19.74 -0.24 14.21
CA GLU A 6 19.43 -1.65 14.39
C GLU A 6 20.51 -2.37 15.21
N GLU A 7 21.79 -2.04 15.03
CA GLU A 7 22.88 -2.61 15.85
C GLU A 7 22.79 -2.20 17.33
N LYS A 8 22.34 -0.97 17.61
CA LYS A 8 22.23 -0.45 18.98
C LYS A 8 20.95 -0.91 19.67
N PHE A 9 19.89 -1.15 18.90
CA PHE A 9 18.57 -1.53 19.42
C PHE A 9 17.92 -2.63 18.57
N PRO A 10 18.47 -3.86 18.54
CA PRO A 10 18.04 -4.90 17.59
C PRO A 10 16.59 -5.36 17.80
N ILE A 11 16.12 -5.40 19.06
CA ILE A 11 14.75 -5.80 19.38
C ILE A 11 13.77 -4.66 19.09
N LEU A 12 14.13 -3.44 19.48
CA LEU A 12 13.24 -2.28 19.34
C LEU A 12 13.13 -1.84 17.87
N SER A 13 14.20 -1.91 17.09
CA SER A 13 14.19 -1.63 15.65
C SER A 13 13.28 -2.61 14.90
N PHE A 14 13.31 -3.90 15.28
CA PHE A 14 12.43 -4.92 14.71
C PHE A 14 10.96 -4.63 15.01
N LEU A 15 10.63 -4.32 16.27
CA LEU A 15 9.27 -3.96 16.67
C LEU A 15 8.82 -2.66 15.98
N ALA A 16 9.65 -1.64 15.96
CA ALA A 16 9.36 -0.38 15.30
C ALA A 16 9.10 -0.58 13.80
N LYS A 17 9.91 -1.37 13.10
CA LYS A 17 9.66 -1.73 11.69
C LYS A 17 8.36 -2.49 11.51
N LYS A 18 7.91 -3.30 12.47
CA LYS A 18 6.65 -4.04 12.38
C LYS A 18 5.42 -3.18 12.64
N TYR A 19 5.49 -2.31 13.64
CA TYR A 19 4.32 -1.56 14.13
C TYR A 19 4.20 -0.15 13.56
N LEU A 20 5.32 0.51 13.24
CA LEU A 20 5.32 1.86 12.68
C LEU A 20 5.34 1.87 11.14
N SER A 21 5.57 0.73 10.48
CA SER A 21 5.44 0.61 9.03
C SER A 21 3.99 0.53 8.56
N ALA A 22 3.07 0.17 9.46
CA ALA A 22 1.66 0.26 9.18
C ALA A 22 1.26 1.74 9.07
N TYR A 23 0.75 2.11 7.90
CA TYR A 23 0.10 3.41 7.75
C TYR A 23 -1.08 3.47 8.72
N ALA A 24 -1.12 4.50 9.56
CA ALA A 24 -2.20 4.70 10.53
C ALA A 24 -3.56 5.04 9.87
N CYS A 25 -3.56 5.34 8.57
CA CYS A 25 -4.75 5.72 7.81
C CYS A 25 -4.98 4.79 6.62
N SER A 26 -6.20 4.31 6.48
CA SER A 26 -6.70 3.64 5.26
C SER A 26 -6.75 4.59 4.05
N THR A 27 -6.60 5.89 4.26
CA THR A 27 -6.80 6.92 3.23
C THR A 27 -5.92 6.73 2.00
N ALA A 28 -4.72 6.14 2.14
CA ALA A 28 -3.87 5.82 0.99
C ALA A 28 -4.44 4.68 0.13
N SER A 29 -4.99 3.64 0.74
CA SER A 29 -5.65 2.55 0.01
C SER A 29 -7.01 3.01 -0.55
N GLU A 30 -7.78 3.80 0.19
CA GLU A 30 -9.05 4.36 -0.27
C GLU A 30 -8.88 5.32 -1.45
N ARG A 31 -7.81 6.13 -1.47
CA ARG A 31 -7.47 6.99 -2.62
C ARG A 31 -7.12 6.14 -3.84
N LEU A 32 -6.28 5.11 -3.67
CA LEU A 32 -5.95 4.15 -4.73
C LEU A 32 -7.21 3.47 -5.30
N PHE A 33 -8.11 2.99 -4.44
CA PHE A 33 -9.35 2.35 -4.85
C PHE A 33 -10.34 3.33 -5.48
N SER A 34 -10.37 4.58 -5.04
CA SER A 34 -11.21 5.63 -5.64
C SER A 34 -10.72 6.00 -7.04
N ASP A 35 -9.40 6.15 -7.21
CA ASP A 35 -8.79 6.42 -8.51
C ASP A 35 -8.96 5.23 -9.47
N ALA A 36 -8.81 4.01 -8.95
CA ALA A 36 -9.04 2.79 -9.71
C ALA A 36 -10.54 2.59 -10.06
N GLY A 37 -11.45 2.98 -9.16
CA GLY A 37 -12.88 3.02 -9.40
C GLY A 37 -13.28 4.07 -10.45
N ASN A 38 -12.64 5.24 -10.43
CA ASN A 38 -12.79 6.26 -11.45
C ASN A 38 -12.23 5.78 -12.80
N LEU A 39 -11.10 5.07 -12.82
CA LEU A 39 -10.55 4.44 -14.02
C LEU A 39 -11.52 3.39 -14.59
N LEU A 40 -12.12 2.56 -13.73
CA LEU A 40 -13.10 1.54 -14.13
C LEU A 40 -14.41 2.17 -14.63
N THR A 41 -14.84 3.28 -14.05
CA THR A 41 -16.12 3.94 -14.35
C THR A 41 -16.02 4.87 -15.55
N ALA A 42 -14.94 5.64 -15.68
CA ALA A 42 -14.70 6.57 -16.79
C ALA A 42 -14.27 5.85 -18.08
N LYS A 43 -13.52 4.73 -17.99
CA LYS A 43 -13.17 3.88 -19.13
C LYS A 43 -14.04 2.64 -19.17
N ARG A 44 -15.22 2.74 -19.78
CA ARG A 44 -16.01 1.60 -20.30
C ARG A 44 -15.31 0.81 -21.44
N THR A 45 -13.99 0.66 -21.40
CA THR A 45 -13.22 -0.16 -22.33
C THR A 45 -12.70 -1.40 -21.61
N ARG A 46 -13.55 -2.44 -21.55
CA ARG A 46 -13.19 -3.86 -21.68
C ARG A 46 -12.00 -4.41 -20.85
N ILE A 47 -11.61 -3.79 -19.74
CA ILE A 47 -10.61 -4.36 -18.84
C ILE A 47 -11.29 -5.46 -18.03
N SER A 48 -10.79 -6.69 -18.19
CA SER A 48 -11.28 -7.83 -17.41
C SER A 48 -10.95 -7.62 -15.93
N PRO A 49 -11.83 -8.04 -14.99
CA PRO A 49 -11.57 -7.91 -13.55
C PRO A 49 -10.23 -8.52 -13.12
N ASN A 50 -9.76 -9.55 -13.83
CA ASN A 50 -8.48 -10.18 -13.59
C ASN A 50 -7.29 -9.29 -14.00
N LEU A 51 -7.38 -8.57 -15.12
CA LEU A 51 -6.34 -7.62 -15.53
C LEU A 51 -6.28 -6.40 -14.61
N PHE A 52 -7.44 -5.91 -14.16
CA PHE A 52 -7.52 -4.81 -13.21
C PHE A 52 -6.88 -5.14 -11.86
N LYS A 53 -7.19 -6.33 -11.31
CA LYS A 53 -6.51 -6.81 -10.10
C LYS A 53 -5.00 -6.85 -10.29
N LYS A 54 -4.52 -7.41 -11.41
CA LYS A 54 -3.08 -7.42 -11.71
C LYS A 54 -2.48 -6.01 -11.76
N LEU A 55 -3.16 -5.02 -12.31
CA LEU A 55 -2.69 -3.64 -12.39
C LEU A 55 -2.65 -2.91 -11.03
N ILE A 56 -3.55 -3.24 -10.10
CA ILE A 56 -3.55 -2.65 -8.75
C ILE A 56 -2.38 -3.19 -7.90
N PHE A 57 -1.92 -4.40 -8.18
CA PHE A 57 -0.86 -5.09 -7.43
C PHE A 57 0.53 -5.02 -8.09
N LEU A 58 0.65 -4.37 -9.27
CA LEU A 58 1.92 -4.19 -9.99
C LEU A 58 2.58 -2.86 -9.62
#